data_AF-A0A6P8WZ57-F1
#
_entry.id   AF-A0A6P8WZ57-F1
#
_cell.length_a   1.000
_cell.length_b   1.000
_cell.length_c   1.000
_cell.angle_alpha   90.00
_cell.angle_beta   90.00
_cell.angle_gamma   90.00
#
_symmetry.space_group_name_H-M   'P 1'
#
loop_
_entity.id
_entity.type
_entity.pdbx_description
1 polymer ?
#
loop_
_entity_poly.entity_id
_entity_poly.type
_entity_poly.pdbx_seq_one_letter_code
_entity_poly.pdbx_strand_id
1 'polypeptide(L)'
;MASNIKQVVDHNLIVWPVRTHMCFLVIPLLLIFSIRNLKLLAPFCAAANILLLFGLSIVMYYICTELPPLSEREMLVDIRQMPVFFGTVLFALEAVGVILAIEENMATPKSYVTPCGIMNWGMAIVLTLYATIGFFGYWRYGNEVLGSVTLNIPQTDILPQCVKILFAVTTYISYALQGYVAANIIWNKYLIKHFPDESKHTRYELIMRAVIVILTFLAAVAIPDLGLFLSLVGALCLSILGLMCPALLQICIQYEQGYGRLKYKLVINILLFMFGAFGGFVGTFVSVEEIIDTYACNKAEI
;
A
#
# COMPACT_ATOMS: atom_id res chain seq x y z
N MET A 1 10.11 5.21 0.80
CA MET A 1 10.70 6.10 -0.23
C MET A 1 11.85 6.95 0.31
N ALA A 2 11.62 7.81 1.30
CA ALA A 2 12.66 8.65 1.91
C ALA A 2 13.85 7.82 2.45
N SER A 3 13.60 6.64 3.02
CA SER A 3 14.65 5.74 3.50
C SER A 3 15.55 5.20 2.38
N ASN A 4 15.00 4.90 1.19
CA ASN A 4 15.80 4.49 0.03
C ASN A 4 16.70 5.63 -0.45
N ILE A 5 16.16 6.86 -0.51
CA ILE A 5 16.93 8.04 -0.93
C ILE A 5 18.01 8.36 0.11
N LYS A 6 17.68 8.31 1.41
CA LYS A 6 18.65 8.50 2.48
C LYS A 6 19.83 7.55 2.36
N GLN A 7 19.60 6.24 2.16
CA GLN A 7 20.70 5.28 2.02
C GLN A 7 21.63 5.61 0.83
N VAL A 8 21.09 6.15 -0.26
CA VAL A 8 21.90 6.55 -1.42
C VAL A 8 22.63 7.88 -1.17
N VAL A 9 21.95 8.87 -0.58
CA VAL A 9 22.50 10.21 -0.31
C VAL A 9 23.56 10.16 0.78
N ASP A 10 23.30 9.45 1.89
CA ASP A 10 24.25 9.32 3.00
C ASP A 10 25.54 8.61 2.56
N HIS A 11 25.44 7.69 1.60
CA HIS A 11 26.61 6.98 1.07
C HIS A 11 27.48 7.86 0.16
N ASN A 12 26.87 8.76 -0.63
CA ASN A 12 27.57 9.50 -1.68
C ASN A 12 27.83 10.99 -1.35
N LEU A 13 27.10 11.57 -0.41
CA LEU A 13 27.08 13.01 -0.17
C LEU A 13 27.25 13.33 1.32
N ILE A 14 26.14 13.46 2.05
CA ILE A 14 26.12 13.99 3.41
C ILE A 14 25.08 13.20 4.21
N VAL A 15 25.45 12.81 5.43
CA VAL A 15 24.57 12.08 6.33
C VAL A 15 23.55 13.04 6.95
N TRP A 16 22.28 12.90 6.57
CA TRP A 16 21.18 13.69 7.12
C TRP A 16 20.07 12.82 7.73
N PRO A 17 19.30 13.36 8.70
CA PRO A 17 18.11 12.67 9.21
C PRO A 17 17.11 12.34 8.08
N VAL A 18 16.39 11.22 8.23
CA VAL A 18 15.35 10.81 7.25
C VAL A 18 14.30 11.93 7.08
N ARG A 19 13.97 12.65 8.14
CA ARG A 19 12.99 13.75 8.15
C ARG A 19 13.37 14.87 7.18
N THR A 20 14.65 15.20 7.08
CA THR A 20 15.15 16.22 6.14
C THR A 20 14.94 15.78 4.69
N HIS A 21 15.22 14.51 4.40
CA HIS A 21 14.93 13.93 3.09
C HIS A 21 13.43 13.97 2.80
N MET A 22 12.56 13.65 3.76
CA MET A 22 11.10 13.75 3.57
C MET A 22 10.68 15.17 3.15
N CYS A 23 11.21 16.22 3.79
CA CYS A 23 10.88 17.62 3.44
C CYS A 23 11.23 17.96 1.98
N PHE A 24 12.40 17.53 1.49
CA PHE A 24 12.78 17.75 0.09
C PHE A 24 11.87 17.00 -0.89
N LEU A 25 11.34 15.84 -0.49
CA LEU A 25 10.48 15.01 -1.32
C LEU A 25 9.04 15.52 -1.40
N VAL A 26 8.57 16.29 -0.42
CA VAL A 26 7.22 16.90 -0.46
C VAL A 26 7.03 17.81 -1.67
N ILE A 27 8.07 18.57 -2.06
CA ILE A 27 7.98 19.52 -3.18
C ILE A 27 7.66 18.82 -4.50
N PRO A 28 8.45 17.84 -4.98
CA PRO A 28 8.11 17.07 -6.17
C PRO A 28 6.84 16.21 -6.00
N LEU A 29 6.50 15.76 -4.78
CA LEU A 29 5.23 15.08 -4.51
C LEU A 29 4.03 15.99 -4.82
N LEU A 30 4.07 17.26 -4.42
CA LEU A 30 3.02 18.24 -4.72
C LEU A 30 2.86 18.44 -6.22
N LEU A 31 3.97 18.51 -6.97
CA LEU A 31 3.95 18.71 -8.42
C LEU A 31 3.27 17.53 -9.14
N ILE A 32 3.68 16.29 -8.84
CA ILE A 32 3.10 15.11 -9.52
C ILE A 32 1.64 14.87 -9.11
N PHE A 33 1.29 15.14 -7.85
CA PHE A 33 -0.08 14.98 -7.34
C PHE A 33 -1.05 16.05 -7.89
N SER A 34 -0.52 17.14 -8.43
CA SER A 34 -1.29 18.19 -9.11
C SER A 34 -1.81 17.75 -10.50
N ILE A 35 -1.40 16.58 -11.00
CA ILE A 35 -1.91 16.04 -12.27
C ILE A 35 -3.38 15.60 -12.10
N ARG A 36 -4.26 16.20 -12.91
CA ARG A 36 -5.72 16.00 -12.85
C ARG A 36 -6.27 15.07 -13.93
N ASN A 37 -5.41 14.40 -14.70
CA ASN A 37 -5.85 13.57 -15.82
C ASN A 37 -5.27 12.14 -15.71
N LEU A 38 -6.15 11.17 -15.43
CA LEU A 38 -5.77 9.76 -15.34
C LEU A 38 -5.18 9.22 -16.64
N LYS A 39 -5.72 9.62 -17.80
CA LYS A 39 -5.25 9.14 -19.11
C LYS A 39 -3.83 9.61 -19.40
N LEU A 40 -3.46 10.80 -18.94
CA LEU A 40 -2.09 11.29 -19.03
C LEU A 40 -1.15 10.47 -18.13
N LEU A 41 -1.61 10.08 -16.94
CA LEU A 41 -0.81 9.36 -15.94
C LEU A 41 -0.64 7.86 -16.27
N ALA A 42 -1.63 7.25 -16.92
CA ALA A 42 -1.65 5.83 -17.26
C ALA A 42 -0.37 5.30 -17.97
N PRO A 43 0.16 5.93 -19.04
CA PRO A 43 1.39 5.45 -19.68
C PRO A 43 2.62 5.54 -18.77
N PHE A 44 2.72 6.58 -17.93
CA PHE A 44 3.79 6.70 -16.94
C PHE A 44 3.69 5.61 -15.87
N CYS A 45 2.48 5.30 -15.40
CA CYS A 45 2.25 4.19 -14.47
C CYS A 45 2.61 2.84 -15.07
N ALA A 46 2.27 2.60 -16.34
CA ALA A 46 2.63 1.37 -17.04
C ALA A 46 4.15 1.22 -17.14
N ALA A 47 4.86 2.28 -17.54
CA ALA A 47 6.32 2.30 -17.57
C ALA A 47 6.92 2.10 -16.17
N ALA A 48 6.36 2.77 -15.15
CA ALA A 48 6.79 2.63 -13.76
C ALA A 48 6.63 1.19 -13.25
N ASN A 49 5.55 0.50 -13.61
CA ASN A 49 5.33 -0.90 -13.23
C ASN A 49 6.32 -1.84 -13.93
N ILE A 50 6.68 -1.60 -15.19
CA ILE A 50 7.72 -2.38 -15.89
C ILE A 50 9.08 -2.18 -15.20
N LEU A 51 9.42 -0.93 -14.89
CA LEU A 51 10.64 -0.60 -14.14
C LEU A 51 10.64 -1.21 -12.74
N LEU A 52 9.49 -1.24 -12.08
CA LEU A 52 9.33 -1.87 -10.77
C LEU A 52 9.60 -3.37 -10.87
N LEU A 53 9.02 -4.07 -11.85
CA LEU A 53 9.28 -5.50 -12.08
C LEU A 53 10.76 -5.77 -12.38
N PHE A 54 11.41 -4.92 -13.17
CA PHE A 54 12.84 -5.02 -13.43
C PHE A 54 13.67 -4.82 -12.16
N GLY A 55 13.41 -3.76 -11.39
CA GLY A 55 14.09 -3.52 -10.11
C GLY A 55 13.87 -4.67 -9.13
N LEU A 56 12.66 -5.21 -9.08
CA LEU A 56 12.30 -6.35 -8.24
C LEU A 56 13.04 -7.63 -8.66
N SER A 57 13.28 -7.81 -9.95
CA SER A 57 14.06 -8.94 -10.47
C SER A 57 15.53 -8.85 -10.04
N ILE A 58 16.10 -7.63 -10.01
CA ILE A 58 17.45 -7.40 -9.48
C ILE A 58 17.49 -7.65 -7.96
N VAL A 59 16.49 -7.16 -7.21
CA VAL A 59 16.37 -7.45 -5.77
C VAL A 59 16.33 -8.96 -5.55
N MET A 60 15.53 -9.68 -6.32
CA MET A 60 15.42 -11.14 -6.25
C MET A 60 16.75 -11.83 -6.52
N TYR A 61 17.54 -11.34 -7.48
CA TYR A 61 18.89 -11.85 -7.73
C TYR A 61 19.78 -11.74 -6.48
N TYR A 62 19.80 -10.59 -5.82
CA TYR A 62 20.57 -10.40 -4.58
C TYR A 62 20.09 -11.28 -3.42
N ILE A 63 18.78 -11.48 -3.31
CA ILE A 63 18.20 -12.36 -2.29
C ILE A 63 18.67 -13.82 -2.49
N CYS A 64 18.70 -14.29 -3.74
CA CYS A 64 19.02 -15.68 -4.06
C CYS A 64 20.52 -16.00 -4.11
N THR A 65 21.41 -15.01 -4.04
CA THR A 65 22.86 -15.24 -4.24
C THR A 65 23.52 -15.97 -3.07
N GLU A 66 23.05 -15.77 -1.84
CA GLU A 66 23.65 -16.33 -0.62
C GLU A 66 22.58 -16.87 0.33
N LEU A 67 21.83 -17.88 -0.08
CA LEU A 67 20.78 -18.46 0.77
C LEU A 67 21.41 -19.38 1.84
N PRO A 68 21.19 -19.11 3.15
CA PRO A 68 21.64 -20.01 4.21
C PRO A 68 20.79 -21.29 4.23
N PRO A 69 21.25 -22.36 4.93
CA PRO A 69 20.45 -23.56 5.13
C PRO A 69 19.08 -23.25 5.75
N LEU A 70 18.01 -23.86 5.23
CA LEU A 70 16.65 -23.68 5.75
C LEU A 70 16.50 -24.06 7.23
N SER A 71 17.35 -24.95 7.74
CA SER A 71 17.38 -25.37 9.14
C SER A 71 17.72 -24.25 10.11
N GLU A 72 18.34 -23.17 9.65
CA GLU A 72 18.69 -22.00 10.47
C GLU A 72 17.52 -21.00 10.59
N ARG A 73 16.38 -21.27 9.94
CA ARG A 73 15.21 -20.38 9.95
C ARG A 73 14.14 -20.88 10.88
N GLU A 74 13.62 -19.96 11.70
CA GLU A 74 12.45 -20.22 12.52
C GLU A 74 11.24 -20.39 11.61
N MET A 75 10.65 -21.58 11.65
CA MET A 75 9.48 -21.92 10.82
C MET A 75 8.16 -21.49 11.46
N LEU A 76 8.16 -21.24 12.76
CA LEU A 76 6.98 -20.88 13.55
C LEU A 76 7.13 -19.44 14.02
N VAL A 77 6.16 -18.60 13.65
CA VAL A 77 6.07 -17.21 14.10
C VAL A 77 5.29 -17.14 15.41
N ASP A 78 5.63 -16.20 16.29
CA ASP A 78 4.87 -15.93 17.50
C ASP A 78 3.41 -15.55 17.13
N ILE A 79 2.45 -16.17 17.82
CA ILE A 79 1.03 -15.88 17.65
C ILE A 79 0.71 -14.39 17.84
N ARG A 80 1.51 -13.67 18.63
CA ARG A 80 1.36 -12.22 18.85
C ARG A 80 1.62 -11.38 17.61
N GLN A 81 2.42 -11.85 16.66
CA GLN A 81 2.72 -11.15 15.41
C GLN A 81 1.69 -11.46 14.30
N MET A 82 0.82 -12.46 14.49
CA MET A 82 -0.20 -12.83 13.51
C MET A 82 -1.19 -11.71 13.19
N PRO A 83 -1.66 -10.88 14.16
CA PRO A 83 -2.48 -9.72 13.87
C PRO A 83 -1.76 -8.67 13.00
N VAL A 84 -0.46 -8.45 13.24
CA VAL A 84 0.35 -7.51 12.46
C VAL A 84 0.52 -8.01 11.03
N PHE A 85 0.81 -9.31 10.87
CA PHE A 85 0.85 -9.99 9.58
C PHE A 85 -0.49 -9.91 8.86
N PHE A 86 -1.60 -10.20 9.56
CA PHE A 86 -2.95 -10.11 9.01
C PHE A 86 -3.24 -8.72 8.46
N GLY A 87 -2.97 -7.66 9.24
CA GLY A 87 -3.12 -6.28 8.79
C GLY A 87 -2.26 -5.95 7.58
N THR A 88 -1.02 -6.46 7.54
CA THR A 88 -0.09 -6.23 6.42
C THR A 88 -0.55 -6.93 5.14
N VAL A 89 -1.03 -8.18 5.24
CA VAL A 89 -1.59 -8.92 4.09
C VAL A 89 -2.85 -8.24 3.58
N LEU A 90 -3.73 -7.80 4.48
CA LEU A 90 -4.89 -7.02 4.11
C LEU A 90 -4.46 -5.75 3.37
N PHE A 91 -3.55 -4.96 3.93
CA PHE A 91 -3.04 -3.75 3.25
C PHE A 91 -2.50 -4.06 1.86
N ALA A 92 -1.72 -5.13 1.70
CA ALA A 92 -1.13 -5.52 0.43
C ALA A 92 -2.17 -5.91 -0.64
N LEU A 93 -3.35 -6.39 -0.23
CA LEU A 93 -4.44 -6.78 -1.12
C LEU A 93 -5.50 -5.69 -1.30
N GLU A 94 -5.27 -4.48 -0.78
CA GLU A 94 -6.17 -3.35 -0.92
C GLU A 94 -6.14 -2.78 -2.35
N ALA A 95 -7.31 -2.74 -3.00
CA ALA A 95 -7.50 -1.99 -4.24
C ALA A 95 -8.91 -1.43 -4.40
N VAL A 96 -9.77 -1.52 -3.36
CA VAL A 96 -11.24 -1.38 -3.50
C VAL A 96 -11.64 -0.04 -4.10
N GLY A 97 -10.96 1.05 -3.71
CA GLY A 97 -11.25 2.39 -4.25
C GLY A 97 -10.86 2.56 -5.72
N VAL A 98 -9.83 1.85 -6.18
CA VAL A 98 -9.27 1.99 -7.54
C VAL A 98 -9.98 1.06 -8.53
N ILE A 99 -10.54 -0.05 -8.07
CA ILE A 99 -11.29 -1.04 -8.87
C ILE A 99 -12.38 -0.38 -9.70
N LEU A 100 -13.24 0.42 -9.06
CA LEU A 100 -14.37 1.08 -9.73
C LEU A 100 -13.89 2.11 -10.76
N ALA A 101 -12.86 2.88 -10.42
CA ALA A 101 -12.30 3.88 -11.32
C ALA A 101 -11.62 3.23 -12.54
N ILE A 102 -10.95 2.09 -12.36
CA ILE A 102 -10.37 1.32 -13.46
C ILE A 102 -11.48 0.77 -14.34
N GLU A 103 -12.47 0.10 -13.76
CA GLU A 103 -13.61 -0.46 -14.50
C GLU A 103 -14.33 0.60 -15.33
N GLU A 104 -14.61 1.77 -14.75
CA GLU A 104 -15.24 2.91 -15.44
C GLU A 104 -14.43 3.44 -16.63
N ASN A 105 -13.10 3.38 -16.54
CA ASN A 105 -12.19 3.91 -17.56
C ASN A 105 -11.74 2.86 -18.60
N MET A 106 -12.20 1.60 -18.50
CA MET A 106 -11.87 0.54 -19.46
C MET A 106 -12.71 0.61 -20.74
N ALA A 107 -12.11 0.22 -21.87
CA ALA A 107 -12.83 0.08 -23.13
C ALA A 107 -13.97 -0.97 -23.06
N THR A 108 -13.77 -2.02 -22.26
CA THR A 108 -14.74 -3.10 -22.03
C THR A 108 -14.92 -3.37 -20.53
N PRO A 109 -15.69 -2.55 -19.81
CA PRO A 109 -15.84 -2.65 -18.34
C PRO A 109 -16.29 -4.04 -17.87
N LYS A 110 -17.23 -4.67 -18.59
CA LYS A 110 -17.76 -6.00 -18.24
C LYS A 110 -16.69 -7.10 -18.20
N SER A 111 -15.60 -6.96 -18.96
CA SER A 111 -14.50 -7.95 -18.98
C SER A 111 -13.63 -7.89 -17.72
N TYR A 112 -13.77 -6.86 -16.90
CA TYR A 112 -12.98 -6.68 -15.68
C TYR A 112 -13.36 -7.68 -14.59
N VAL A 113 -14.67 -7.89 -14.39
CA VAL A 113 -15.25 -8.67 -13.28
C VAL A 113 -15.66 -10.09 -13.66
N THR A 114 -15.35 -10.57 -14.87
CA THR A 114 -15.63 -11.97 -15.24
C THR A 114 -14.79 -12.96 -14.42
N PRO A 115 -15.20 -14.22 -14.27
CA PRO A 115 -14.47 -15.22 -13.45
C PRO A 115 -13.02 -15.47 -13.86
N CYS A 116 -12.65 -15.23 -15.12
CA CYS A 116 -11.26 -15.19 -15.60
C CYS A 116 -10.92 -13.82 -16.19
N GLY A 117 -11.53 -12.78 -15.62
CA GLY A 117 -11.39 -11.39 -16.04
C GLY A 117 -10.06 -10.80 -15.61
N ILE A 118 -9.88 -9.54 -16.00
CA ILE A 118 -8.62 -8.82 -15.79
C ILE A 118 -8.30 -8.67 -14.29
N MET A 119 -9.32 -8.54 -13.43
CA MET A 119 -9.15 -8.51 -11.99
C MET A 119 -8.48 -9.79 -11.46
N ASN A 120 -9.02 -10.96 -11.78
CA ASN A 120 -8.55 -12.23 -11.22
C ASN A 120 -7.12 -12.56 -11.69
N TRP A 121 -6.80 -12.27 -12.95
CA TRP A 121 -5.44 -12.38 -13.44
C TRP A 121 -4.47 -11.41 -12.75
N GLY A 122 -4.88 -10.15 -12.56
CA GLY A 122 -4.10 -9.17 -11.83
C GLY A 122 -3.79 -9.63 -10.41
N MET A 123 -4.82 -10.10 -9.68
CA MET A 123 -4.67 -10.63 -8.32
C MET A 123 -3.78 -11.87 -8.26
N ALA A 124 -3.91 -12.80 -9.21
CA ALA A 124 -3.08 -14.00 -9.26
C ALA A 124 -1.58 -13.67 -9.43
N ILE A 125 -1.26 -12.72 -10.32
CA ILE A 125 0.11 -12.26 -10.55
C ILE A 125 0.67 -11.61 -9.28
N VAL A 126 -0.09 -10.69 -8.68
CA VAL A 126 0.33 -9.98 -7.47
C VAL A 126 0.55 -10.93 -6.29
N LEU A 127 -0.37 -11.87 -6.06
CA LEU A 127 -0.24 -12.89 -5.00
C LEU A 127 0.99 -13.76 -5.21
N THR A 128 1.26 -14.17 -6.45
CA THR A 128 2.45 -14.99 -6.78
C THR A 128 3.73 -14.22 -6.51
N LEU A 129 3.79 -12.94 -6.88
CA LEU A 129 4.93 -12.08 -6.59
C LEU A 129 5.13 -11.91 -5.08
N TYR A 130 4.08 -11.56 -4.33
CA TYR A 130 4.17 -11.40 -2.87
C TYR A 130 4.62 -12.68 -2.17
N ALA A 131 4.04 -13.83 -2.52
CA ALA A 131 4.44 -15.11 -1.94
C ALA A 131 5.90 -15.44 -2.23
N THR A 132 6.36 -15.23 -3.47
CA THR A 132 7.74 -15.52 -3.89
C THR A 132 8.73 -14.60 -3.16
N ILE A 133 8.53 -13.29 -3.21
CA ILE A 133 9.46 -12.32 -2.62
C ILE A 133 9.43 -12.40 -1.09
N GLY A 134 8.25 -12.59 -0.49
CA GLY A 134 8.10 -12.78 0.94
C GLY A 134 8.85 -14.03 1.42
N PHE A 135 8.67 -15.16 0.73
CA PHE A 135 9.34 -16.40 1.09
C PHE A 135 10.86 -16.30 0.98
N PHE A 136 11.38 -15.89 -0.18
CA PHE A 136 12.83 -15.79 -0.39
C PHE A 136 13.46 -14.67 0.44
N GLY A 137 12.75 -13.56 0.65
CA GLY A 137 13.18 -12.47 1.52
C GLY A 137 13.37 -12.95 2.96
N TYR A 138 12.39 -13.67 3.52
CA TYR A 138 12.53 -14.26 4.86
C TYR A 138 13.61 -15.34 4.90
N TRP A 139 13.73 -16.17 3.87
CA TRP A 139 14.81 -17.16 3.81
C TRP A 139 16.21 -16.51 3.82
N ARG A 140 16.41 -15.38 3.14
CA ARG A 140 17.71 -14.69 3.14
C ARG A 140 17.98 -13.88 4.40
N TYR A 141 17.01 -13.15 4.93
CA TYR A 141 17.24 -12.16 6.00
C TYR A 141 16.73 -12.61 7.37
N GLY A 142 15.85 -13.61 7.45
CA GLY A 142 15.26 -14.07 8.71
C GLY A 142 14.60 -12.93 9.49
N ASN A 143 14.85 -12.90 10.80
CA ASN A 143 14.28 -11.91 11.72
C ASN A 143 14.90 -10.51 11.60
N GLU A 144 15.99 -10.34 10.84
CA GLU A 144 16.64 -9.04 10.61
C GLU A 144 16.04 -8.27 9.43
N VAL A 145 14.98 -8.80 8.81
CA VAL A 145 14.35 -8.18 7.65
C VAL A 145 13.77 -6.81 8.00
N LEU A 146 14.21 -5.79 7.28
CA LEU A 146 13.66 -4.43 7.41
C LEU A 146 12.30 -4.32 6.69
N GLY A 147 11.46 -3.37 7.12
CA GLY A 147 10.10 -3.16 6.59
C GLY A 147 9.97 -2.84 5.08
N SER A 148 11.09 -2.75 4.35
CA SER A 148 11.10 -2.75 2.89
C SER A 148 12.23 -3.63 2.38
N VAL A 149 11.93 -4.52 1.43
CA VAL A 149 12.90 -5.45 0.83
C VAL A 149 14.12 -4.73 0.23
N THR A 150 13.90 -3.53 -0.32
CA THR A 150 14.97 -2.71 -0.91
C THR A 150 15.97 -2.18 0.12
N LEU A 151 15.61 -2.13 1.40
CA LEU A 151 16.54 -1.64 2.43
C LEU A 151 17.56 -2.71 2.83
N ASN A 152 17.26 -3.98 2.53
CA ASN A 152 18.09 -5.13 2.89
C ASN A 152 19.17 -5.46 1.85
N ILE A 153 19.11 -4.85 0.64
CA ILE A 153 20.16 -5.06 -0.38
C ILE A 153 21.41 -4.22 -0.06
N PRO A 154 22.62 -4.72 -0.40
CA PRO A 154 23.90 -4.02 -0.16
C PRO A 154 23.90 -2.57 -0.65
N GLN A 155 24.61 -1.69 0.05
CA GLN A 155 24.65 -0.25 -0.29
C GLN A 155 25.90 0.16 -1.05
N THR A 156 26.94 -0.68 -1.05
CA THR A 156 28.27 -0.34 -1.57
C THR A 156 28.33 -0.28 -3.09
N ASP A 157 27.53 -1.11 -3.77
CA ASP A 157 27.60 -1.24 -5.22
C ASP A 157 26.65 -0.26 -5.93
N ILE A 158 27.03 0.15 -7.15
CA ILE A 158 26.25 1.08 -7.97
C ILE A 158 24.88 0.50 -8.34
N LEU A 159 24.81 -0.80 -8.64
CA LEU A 159 23.58 -1.45 -9.09
C LEU A 159 22.45 -1.41 -8.03
N PRO A 160 22.65 -1.81 -6.76
CA PRO A 160 21.69 -1.62 -5.69
C PRO A 160 21.25 -0.17 -5.46
N GLN A 161 22.17 0.80 -5.61
CA GLN A 161 21.83 2.22 -5.49
C GLN A 161 20.89 2.67 -6.62
N CYS A 162 21.17 2.26 -7.86
CA CYS A 162 20.28 2.48 -9.00
C CYS A 162 18.89 1.89 -8.76
N VAL A 163 18.81 0.67 -8.20
CA VAL A 163 17.52 0.04 -7.85
C VAL A 163 16.78 0.83 -6.77
N LYS A 164 17.46 1.33 -5.73
CA LYS A 164 16.85 2.16 -4.69
C LYS A 164 16.25 3.45 -5.25
N ILE A 165 16.97 4.12 -6.16
CA ILE A 165 16.46 5.30 -6.89
C ILE A 165 15.27 4.92 -7.76
N LEU A 166 15.37 3.81 -8.50
CA LEU A 166 14.29 3.31 -9.35
C LEU A 166 13.00 3.09 -8.55
N PHE A 167 13.09 2.38 -7.42
CA PHE A 167 11.96 2.17 -6.51
C PHE A 167 11.40 3.48 -5.95
N ALA A 168 12.25 4.47 -5.68
CA ALA A 168 11.78 5.77 -5.23
C ALA A 168 10.96 6.48 -6.33
N VAL A 169 11.44 6.48 -7.58
CA VAL A 169 10.76 7.07 -8.74
C VAL A 169 9.46 6.35 -9.07
N THR A 170 9.45 5.00 -9.07
CA THR A 170 8.23 4.25 -9.36
C THR A 170 7.17 4.48 -8.27
N THR A 171 7.58 4.52 -7.00
CA THR A 171 6.67 4.82 -5.88
C THR A 171 6.04 6.21 -5.99
N TYR A 172 6.78 7.22 -6.48
CA TYR A 172 6.24 8.56 -6.76
C TYR A 172 5.06 8.53 -7.74
N ILE A 173 5.24 7.81 -8.85
CA ILE A 173 4.23 7.70 -9.89
C ILE A 173 3.01 6.93 -9.36
N SER A 174 3.22 5.86 -8.60
CA SER A 174 2.15 5.10 -7.94
C SER A 174 1.36 5.96 -6.94
N TYR A 175 2.04 6.80 -6.16
CA TYR A 175 1.39 7.72 -5.23
C TYR A 175 0.49 8.73 -5.96
N ALA A 176 0.93 9.27 -7.09
CA ALA A 176 0.10 10.16 -7.91
C ALA A 176 -1.16 9.47 -8.45
N LEU A 177 -1.06 8.19 -8.81
CA LEU A 177 -2.18 7.40 -9.34
C LEU A 177 -3.26 7.14 -8.28
N GLN A 178 -2.85 6.64 -7.12
CA GLN A 178 -3.77 6.38 -6.00
C GLN A 178 -4.38 7.70 -5.50
N GLY A 179 -3.54 8.71 -5.40
CA GLY A 179 -3.91 10.08 -5.07
C GLY A 179 -4.95 10.70 -5.99
N TYR A 180 -4.82 10.46 -7.30
CA TYR A 180 -5.78 10.95 -8.29
C TYR A 180 -7.19 10.45 -7.99
N VAL A 181 -7.36 9.16 -7.69
CA VAL A 181 -8.69 8.57 -7.43
C VAL A 181 -9.30 9.19 -6.18
N ALA A 182 -8.55 9.29 -5.08
CA ALA A 182 -9.01 9.92 -3.85
C ALA A 182 -9.41 11.40 -4.07
N ALA A 183 -8.55 12.18 -4.72
CA ALA A 183 -8.82 13.58 -5.01
C ALA A 183 -10.03 13.75 -5.95
N ASN A 184 -10.17 12.88 -6.96
CA ASN A 184 -11.28 12.90 -7.91
C ASN A 184 -12.62 12.64 -7.19
N ILE A 185 -12.67 11.65 -6.29
CA ILE A 185 -13.87 11.35 -5.50
C ILE A 185 -14.22 12.52 -4.58
N ILE A 186 -13.25 13.02 -3.81
CA ILE A 186 -13.47 14.12 -2.86
C ILE A 186 -13.96 15.39 -3.60
N TRP A 187 -13.29 15.73 -4.71
CA TRP A 187 -13.64 16.92 -5.49
C TRP A 187 -14.98 16.77 -6.19
N ASN A 188 -15.10 15.81 -7.13
CA ASN A 188 -16.23 15.75 -8.05
C ASN A 188 -17.51 15.20 -7.40
N LYS A 189 -17.40 14.36 -6.36
CA LYS A 189 -18.59 13.77 -5.71
C LYS A 189 -19.12 14.62 -4.55
N TYR A 190 -18.22 15.28 -3.80
CA TYR A 190 -18.58 15.95 -2.55
C TYR A 190 -18.35 17.46 -2.57
N LEU A 191 -17.14 17.94 -2.90
CA LEU A 191 -16.80 19.35 -2.73
C LEU A 191 -17.33 20.26 -3.83
N ILE A 192 -17.37 19.82 -5.09
CA ILE A 192 -17.75 20.67 -6.23
C ILE A 192 -19.12 21.32 -6.06
N LYS A 193 -20.06 20.63 -5.40
CA LYS A 193 -21.43 21.11 -5.13
C LYS A 193 -21.48 22.31 -4.17
N HIS A 194 -20.44 22.50 -3.37
CA HIS A 194 -20.34 23.57 -2.38
C HIS A 194 -19.66 24.84 -2.94
N PHE A 195 -19.08 24.77 -4.14
CA PHE A 195 -18.41 25.89 -4.79
C PHE A 195 -19.18 26.28 -6.06
N PRO A 196 -20.04 27.30 -6.03
CA PRO A 196 -20.83 27.70 -7.20
C PRO A 196 -20.01 28.42 -8.29
N ASP A 197 -18.83 28.95 -7.93
CA ASP A 197 -17.98 29.71 -8.85
C ASP A 197 -17.02 28.79 -9.63
N GLU A 198 -17.45 28.42 -10.85
CA GLU A 198 -16.70 27.53 -11.75
C GLU A 198 -15.30 28.06 -12.10
N SER A 199 -15.13 29.38 -12.15
CA SER A 199 -13.83 30.01 -12.49
C SER A 199 -12.73 29.69 -11.46
N LYS A 200 -13.13 29.38 -10.23
CA LYS A 200 -12.21 29.07 -9.13
C LYS A 200 -12.06 27.57 -8.84
N HIS A 201 -12.84 26.71 -9.49
CA HIS A 201 -12.83 25.26 -9.26
C HIS A 201 -11.43 24.67 -9.36
N THR A 202 -10.68 25.03 -10.40
CA THR A 202 -9.31 24.55 -10.60
C THR A 202 -8.38 24.93 -9.45
N ARG A 203 -8.52 26.15 -8.91
CA ARG A 203 -7.69 26.62 -7.79
C ARG A 203 -8.04 25.88 -6.50
N TYR A 204 -9.32 25.71 -6.20
CA TYR A 204 -9.77 25.01 -5.01
C TYR A 204 -9.46 23.51 -5.06
N GLU A 205 -9.55 22.87 -6.23
CA GLU A 205 -9.13 21.48 -6.40
C GLU A 205 -7.62 21.32 -6.13
N LEU A 206 -6.79 22.25 -6.62
CA LEU A 206 -5.35 22.22 -6.38
C LEU A 206 -5.00 22.42 -4.90
N ILE A 207 -5.70 23.33 -4.21
CA ILE A 207 -5.53 23.54 -2.77
C ILE A 207 -5.92 22.27 -2.01
N MET A 208 -7.06 21.67 -2.33
CA MET A 208 -7.50 20.41 -1.69
C MET A 208 -6.48 19.29 -1.91
N ARG A 209 -5.96 19.16 -3.14
CA ARG A 209 -4.90 18.21 -3.47
C ARG A 209 -3.63 18.45 -2.65
N ALA A 210 -3.20 19.70 -2.51
CA ALA A 210 -2.07 20.06 -1.66
C ALA A 210 -2.32 19.71 -0.19
N VAL A 211 -3.52 19.96 0.33
CA VAL A 211 -3.91 19.58 1.70
C VAL A 211 -3.81 18.07 1.90
N ILE A 212 -4.26 17.25 0.94
CA ILE A 212 -4.10 15.79 1.02
C ILE A 212 -2.62 15.40 1.15
N VAL A 213 -1.74 15.97 0.33
CA VAL A 213 -0.30 15.68 0.37
C VAL A 213 0.33 16.12 1.70
N ILE A 214 -0.08 17.25 2.25
CA ILE A 214 0.41 17.69 3.57
C ILE A 214 -0.07 16.76 4.68
N LEU A 215 -1.33 16.30 4.64
CA LEU A 215 -1.85 15.36 5.63
C LEU A 215 -1.11 14.01 5.58
N THR A 216 -0.86 13.47 4.39
CA THR A 216 -0.11 12.21 4.24
C THR A 216 1.35 12.37 4.66
N PHE A 217 1.97 13.54 4.40
CA PHE A 217 3.31 13.86 4.91
C PHE A 217 3.34 13.90 6.45
N LEU A 218 2.38 14.57 7.09
CA LEU A 218 2.31 14.63 8.55
C LEU A 218 2.12 13.22 9.15
N ALA A 219 1.28 12.38 8.53
CA ALA A 219 1.13 10.99 8.94
C ALA A 219 2.44 10.20 8.81
N ALA A 220 3.19 10.39 7.72
CA ALA A 220 4.49 9.74 7.52
C ALA A 220 5.58 10.20 8.50
N VAL A 221 5.52 11.44 8.99
CA VAL A 221 6.41 11.93 10.05
C VAL A 221 6.01 11.39 11.42
N ALA A 222 4.71 11.13 11.62
CA ALA A 222 4.13 10.69 12.89
C ALA A 222 4.19 9.19 13.13
N ILE A 223 4.59 8.35 12.17
CA ILE A 223 4.73 6.90 12.38
C ILE A 223 6.09 6.47 11.79
N PRO A 224 7.06 6.05 12.62
CA PRO A 224 8.44 5.86 12.21
C PRO A 224 8.65 4.50 11.52
N ASP A 225 7.83 3.50 11.87
CA ASP A 225 7.90 2.17 11.31
C ASP A 225 6.87 1.97 10.19
N LEU A 226 7.37 1.62 9.00
CA LEU A 226 6.53 1.39 7.83
C LEU A 226 5.66 0.14 8.01
N GLY A 227 6.20 -0.96 8.56
CA GLY A 227 5.47 -2.22 8.72
C GLY A 227 4.25 -2.06 9.62
N LEU A 228 4.43 -1.40 10.78
CA LEU A 228 3.36 -1.10 11.71
C LEU A 228 2.30 -0.18 11.10
N PHE A 229 2.72 0.82 10.31
CA PHE A 229 1.78 1.69 9.60
C PHE A 229 0.93 0.92 8.58
N LEU A 230 1.56 0.08 7.75
CA LEU A 230 0.86 -0.74 6.77
C LEU A 230 -0.13 -1.67 7.46
N SER A 231 0.31 -2.30 8.56
CA SER A 231 -0.54 -3.19 9.34
C SER A 231 -1.76 -2.46 9.94
N LEU A 232 -1.55 -1.30 10.57
CA LEU A 232 -2.62 -0.49 11.15
C LEU A 232 -3.66 -0.09 10.10
N VAL A 233 -3.21 0.44 8.96
CA VAL A 233 -4.10 0.88 7.89
C VAL A 233 -4.84 -0.30 7.27
N GLY A 234 -4.17 -1.42 7.03
CA GLY A 234 -4.80 -2.63 6.48
C GLY A 234 -5.82 -3.25 7.43
N ALA A 235 -5.44 -3.43 8.70
CA ALA A 235 -6.33 -3.98 9.72
C ALA A 235 -7.57 -3.09 9.91
N LEU A 236 -7.42 -1.78 10.00
CA LEU A 236 -8.55 -0.87 10.21
C LEU A 236 -9.38 -0.69 8.93
N CYS A 237 -8.76 -0.18 7.86
CA CYS A 237 -9.49 0.27 6.69
C CYS A 237 -10.00 -0.89 5.85
N LEU A 238 -9.18 -1.92 5.59
CA LEU A 238 -9.61 -3.01 4.71
C LEU A 238 -10.54 -4.00 5.41
N SER A 239 -10.39 -4.22 6.71
CA SER A 239 -11.40 -5.02 7.43
C SER A 239 -12.79 -4.39 7.32
N ILE A 240 -12.89 -3.06 7.43
CA ILE A 240 -14.16 -2.35 7.27
C ILE A 240 -14.60 -2.35 5.80
N LEU A 241 -13.80 -1.79 4.90
CA LEU A 241 -14.21 -1.52 3.53
C LEU A 241 -14.12 -2.72 2.59
N GLY A 242 -13.19 -3.65 2.84
CA GLY A 242 -12.94 -4.83 2.00
C GLY A 242 -13.64 -6.10 2.45
N LEU A 243 -13.91 -6.25 3.76
CA LEU A 243 -14.56 -7.46 4.30
C LEU A 243 -15.97 -7.16 4.81
N MET A 244 -16.12 -6.24 5.77
CA MET A 244 -17.39 -5.99 6.44
C MET A 244 -18.41 -5.31 5.50
N CYS A 245 -18.03 -4.25 4.79
CA CYS A 245 -18.93 -3.52 3.91
C CYS A 245 -19.49 -4.38 2.77
N PRO A 246 -18.67 -5.13 2.00
CA PRO A 246 -19.20 -6.00 0.94
C PRO A 246 -20.11 -7.10 1.48
N ALA A 247 -19.76 -7.70 2.62
CA ALA A 247 -20.59 -8.71 3.28
C ALA A 247 -21.96 -8.15 3.69
N LEU A 248 -22.00 -6.97 4.30
CA LEU A 248 -23.26 -6.29 4.66
C LEU A 248 -24.07 -5.91 3.43
N LEU A 249 -23.43 -5.30 2.41
CA LEU A 249 -24.11 -4.91 1.18
C LEU A 249 -24.74 -6.11 0.49
N GLN A 250 -24.04 -7.24 0.43
CA GLN A 250 -24.58 -8.46 -0.17
C GLN A 250 -25.75 -9.02 0.64
N ILE A 251 -25.71 -8.97 1.98
CA ILE A 251 -26.83 -9.36 2.84
C ILE A 251 -28.07 -8.50 2.56
N CYS A 252 -27.90 -7.18 2.41
CA CYS A 252 -28.97 -6.23 2.13
C CYS A 252 -29.56 -6.45 0.73
N ILE A 253 -28.72 -6.55 -0.30
CA ILE A 253 -29.18 -6.75 -1.69
C ILE A 253 -29.92 -8.09 -1.85
N GLN A 254 -29.45 -9.15 -1.18
CA GLN A 254 -30.05 -10.48 -1.26
C GLN A 254 -31.25 -10.67 -0.32
N TYR A 255 -31.61 -9.66 0.46
CA TYR A 255 -32.80 -9.70 1.32
C TYR A 255 -34.08 -9.94 0.50
N GLU A 256 -34.24 -9.24 -0.62
CA GLU A 256 -35.40 -9.40 -1.50
C GLU A 256 -35.33 -10.64 -2.41
N GLN A 257 -34.12 -11.03 -2.85
CA GLN A 257 -33.91 -12.14 -3.80
C GLN A 257 -33.81 -13.51 -3.12
N GLY A 258 -33.62 -13.54 -1.80
CA GLY A 258 -33.37 -14.75 -1.02
C GLY A 258 -31.90 -15.19 -1.00
N TYR A 259 -31.51 -15.86 0.09
CA TYR A 259 -30.11 -16.22 0.40
C TYR A 259 -29.62 -17.54 -0.22
N GLY A 260 -30.34 -18.09 -1.21
CA GLY A 260 -30.05 -19.39 -1.83
C GLY A 260 -30.40 -20.60 -0.96
N ARG A 261 -30.11 -21.82 -1.47
CA ARG A 261 -30.38 -23.08 -0.76
C ARG A 261 -29.63 -23.13 0.58
N LEU A 262 -30.32 -23.53 1.64
CA LEU A 262 -29.79 -23.55 3.02
C LEU A 262 -29.25 -22.20 3.54
N LYS A 263 -29.60 -21.07 2.91
CA LYS A 263 -29.08 -19.73 3.26
C LYS A 263 -27.54 -19.66 3.26
N TYR A 264 -26.86 -20.46 2.43
CA TYR A 264 -25.40 -20.53 2.43
C TYR A 264 -24.72 -19.17 2.20
N LYS A 265 -25.32 -18.31 1.36
CA LYS A 265 -24.81 -16.94 1.11
C LYS A 265 -24.84 -16.08 2.37
N LEU A 266 -25.90 -16.22 3.18
CA LEU A 266 -26.03 -15.51 4.44
C LEU A 266 -24.95 -15.96 5.42
N VAL A 267 -24.74 -17.27 5.56
CA VAL A 267 -23.71 -17.84 6.45
C VAL A 267 -22.32 -17.35 6.05
N ILE A 268 -21.97 -17.41 4.76
CA ILE A 268 -20.66 -16.92 4.27
C ILE A 268 -20.48 -15.43 4.57
N ASN A 269 -21.49 -14.59 4.31
CA ASN A 269 -21.38 -13.16 4.58
C ASN A 269 -21.27 -12.85 6.08
N ILE A 270 -22.00 -13.56 6.95
CA ILE A 270 -21.87 -13.41 8.40
C ILE A 270 -20.46 -13.80 8.85
N LEU A 271 -19.91 -14.92 8.34
CA LEU A 271 -18.56 -15.35 8.65
C LEU A 271 -17.51 -14.33 8.19
N LEU A 272 -17.65 -13.79 6.98
CA LEU A 272 -16.76 -12.73 6.46
C LEU A 272 -16.84 -11.46 7.31
N PHE A 273 -18.06 -11.06 7.72
CA PHE A 273 -18.26 -9.91 8.58
C PHE A 273 -17.58 -10.11 9.95
N MET A 274 -17.81 -11.27 10.58
CA MET A 274 -17.20 -11.60 11.87
C MET A 274 -15.67 -11.68 11.77
N PHE A 275 -15.14 -12.28 10.70
CA PHE A 275 -13.71 -12.35 10.44
C PHE A 275 -13.10 -10.96 10.26
N GLY A 276 -13.73 -10.08 9.48
CA GLY A 276 -13.33 -8.68 9.34
C GLY A 276 -13.40 -7.92 10.66
N ALA A 277 -14.49 -8.04 11.40
CA ALA A 277 -14.66 -7.36 12.68
C ALA A 277 -13.60 -7.79 13.71
N PHE A 278 -13.36 -9.10 13.83
CA PHE A 278 -12.37 -9.66 14.74
C PHE A 278 -10.94 -9.27 14.31
N GLY A 279 -10.58 -9.53 13.05
CA GLY A 279 -9.25 -9.22 12.52
C GLY A 279 -8.96 -7.73 12.53
N GLY A 280 -9.95 -6.88 12.25
CA GLY A 280 -9.83 -5.44 12.32
C GLY A 280 -9.65 -4.93 13.74
N PHE A 281 -10.41 -5.45 14.70
CA PHE A 281 -10.26 -5.06 16.11
C PHE A 281 -8.90 -5.49 16.68
N VAL A 282 -8.56 -6.78 16.56
CA VAL A 282 -7.32 -7.33 17.11
C VAL A 282 -6.09 -6.76 16.39
N GLY A 283 -6.12 -6.69 15.05
CA GLY A 283 -5.03 -6.12 14.27
C GLY A 283 -4.80 -4.64 14.57
N THR A 284 -5.86 -3.84 14.70
CA THR A 284 -5.72 -2.42 15.07
C THR A 284 -5.16 -2.28 16.48
N PHE A 285 -5.64 -3.08 17.44
CA PHE A 285 -5.19 -3.02 18.83
C PHE A 285 -3.69 -3.33 18.94
N VAL A 286 -3.26 -4.46 18.38
CA VAL A 286 -1.85 -4.89 18.42
C VAL A 286 -0.93 -3.92 17.69
N SER A 287 -1.33 -3.44 16.50
CA SER A 287 -0.50 -2.47 15.77
C SER A 287 -0.37 -1.14 16.51
N VAL A 288 -1.40 -0.68 17.24
CA VAL A 288 -1.30 0.53 18.07
C VAL A 288 -0.39 0.29 19.28
N GLU A 289 -0.51 -0.86 19.94
CA GLU A 289 0.35 -1.24 21.07
C GLU A 289 1.83 -1.26 20.64
N GLU A 290 2.16 -1.93 19.54
CA GLU A 290 3.53 -1.98 19.03
C GLU A 290 4.06 -0.62 18.59
N ILE A 291 3.22 0.27 18.04
CA ILE A 291 3.61 1.65 17.72
C ILE A 291 3.98 2.40 19.00
N ILE A 292 3.17 2.28 20.06
CA ILE A 292 3.42 2.96 21.35
C ILE A 292 4.73 2.45 21.98
N ASP A 293 4.94 1.14 21.97
CA ASP A 293 6.16 0.51 22.51
C ASP A 293 7.40 0.94 21.74
N THR A 294 7.31 0.99 20.41
CA THR A 294 8.38 1.49 19.54
C THR A 294 8.72 2.95 19.86
N TYR A 295 7.72 3.78 20.16
CA TYR A 295 7.92 5.16 20.59
C TYR A 295 8.55 5.29 21.98
N ALA A 296 8.14 4.44 22.92
CA ALA A 296 8.68 4.42 24.27
C ALA A 296 10.16 4.00 24.26
N CYS A 297 10.52 2.99 23.48
CA CYS A 297 11.89 2.50 23.34
C CYS A 297 12.82 3.56 22.71
N ASN A 298 12.41 4.17 21.58
CA ASN A 298 13.18 5.22 20.92
C ASN A 298 13.42 6.45 21.82
N LYS A 299 12.53 6.71 22.78
CA LYS A 299 12.69 7.80 23.75
C LYS A 299 13.64 7.45 24.90
N ALA A 300 13.88 6.17 25.16
CA ALA A 300 14.83 5.71 26.17
C ALA A 300 16.28 5.65 25.63
N GLU A 301 16.48 5.62 24.31
CA GLU A 301 17.79 5.63 23.65
C GLU A 301 18.35 7.04 23.37
N ILE A 302 17.58 8.10 23.65
CA ILE A 302 17.97 9.53 23.51
C ILE A 302 18.22 10.12 24.90
#